data_AF-A0A7X6ATD1-F1
#
_entry.id   AF-A0A7X6ATD1-F1
#
_cell.length_a   1.000
_cell.length_b   1.000
_cell.length_c   1.000
_cell.angle_alpha   90.00
_cell.angle_beta   90.00
_cell.angle_gamma   90.00
#
_symmetry.space_group_name_H-M   'P 1'
#
loop_
_entity.id
_entity.type
_entity.pdbx_description
1 polymer ?
#
loop_
_entity_poly.entity_id
_entity_poly.type
_entity_poly.pdbx_seq_one_letter_code
_entity_poly.pdbx_strand_id
1 'polypeptide(L)' 'MTEEQLRQLSDEADDARLRALVSETPLAEKEHRRASRHVEKLRAHREKVLQRIHDLEAQQDELLDRLGST' A
#
# COMPACT_ATOMS: atom_id res chain seq x y z
N MET A 1 6.50 1.44 -6.75
CA MET A 1 5.76 2.27 -5.77
C MET A 1 6.56 2.29 -4.49
N THR A 2 6.86 3.46 -3.93
CA THR A 2 7.62 3.58 -2.67
C THR A 2 6.70 3.65 -1.46
N GLU A 3 7.17 3.27 -0.27
CA GLU A 3 6.40 3.40 0.98
C GLU A 3 6.01 4.85 1.26
N GLU A 4 6.83 5.80 0.80
CA GLU A 4 6.58 7.23 0.91
C GLU A 4 5.40 7.69 0.06
N GLN A 5 5.25 7.16 -1.17
CA GLN A 5 4.05 7.40 -1.98
C GLN A 5 2.78 6.86 -1.30
N LEU A 6 2.90 5.72 -0.60
CA LEU A 6 1.77 5.12 0.10
C LEU A 6 1.36 5.92 1.34
N ARG A 7 2.34 6.48 2.06
CA ARG A 7 2.12 7.42 3.17
C ARG A 7 1.43 8.69 2.70
N GLN A 8 1.97 9.33 1.66
CA GLN A 8 1.41 10.58 1.12
C GLN A 8 -0.03 10.40 0.64
N LEU A 9 -0.35 9.28 -0.02
CA LEU A 9 -1.71 9.00 -0.49
C LEU A 9 -2.67 8.64 0.66
N SER A 10 -2.16 8.09 1.77
CA SER A 10 -2.96 7.89 2.99
C SER A 10 -3.29 9.22 3.65
N ASP A 11 -2.30 10.12 3.74
CA ASP A 11 -2.50 11.46 4.31
C ASP A 11 -3.50 12.26 3.47
N GLU A 12 -3.41 12.22 2.14
CA GLU A 12 -4.40 12.83 1.23
C GLU A 12 -5.81 12.27 1.42
N ALA A 13 -5.95 10.96 1.68
CA ALA A 13 -7.24 10.32 1.93
C ALA A 13 -7.87 10.75 3.26
N ASP A 14 -7.06 10.88 4.31
CA ASP A 14 -7.49 11.35 5.62
C ASP A 14 -7.89 12.84 5.58
N ASP A 15 -7.15 13.63 4.82
CA ASP A 15 -7.43 15.06 4.63
C ASP A 15 -8.71 15.30 3.80
N ALA A 16 -8.97 14.45 2.80
CA ALA A 16 -10.24 14.42 2.06
C ALA A 16 -11.40 13.97 2.96
N ARG A 17 -11.19 13.02 3.87
CA ARG A 17 -12.19 12.58 4.85
C ARG A 17 -12.55 13.72 5.81
N LEU A 18 -11.57 14.46 6.31
CA LEU A 18 -11.77 15.65 7.15
C LEU A 18 -12.61 16.71 6.43
N ARG A 19 -12.28 17.01 5.18
CA ARG A 19 -13.07 17.94 4.35
C ARG A 19 -14.50 17.47 4.12
N ALA A 20 -14.72 16.17 3.92
CA ALA A 20 -16.05 15.59 3.76
C ALA A 20 -16.92 15.71 5.01
N LEU A 21 -16.33 15.51 6.19
CA LEU A 21 -17.02 15.70 7.48
C LEU A 21 -17.38 17.17 7.75
N VAL A 22 -16.51 18.11 7.35
CA VAL A 22 -16.73 19.54 7.59
C VAL A 22 -17.68 20.18 6.58
N SER A 23 -17.77 19.65 5.35
CA SER A 23 -18.43 20.37 4.25
C SER A 23 -19.85 19.88 3.92
N GLU A 24 -20.34 18.76 4.50
CA GLU A 24 -21.65 18.12 4.20
C GLU A 24 -22.07 18.17 2.72
N THR A 25 -21.11 18.11 1.78
CA THR A 25 -21.39 18.29 0.35
C THR A 25 -21.20 16.98 -0.40
N PRO A 26 -22.10 16.63 -1.34
CA PRO A 26 -22.00 15.41 -2.16
C PRO A 26 -20.66 15.26 -2.91
N LEU A 27 -19.99 16.38 -3.21
CA LEU A 27 -18.68 16.40 -3.85
C LEU A 27 -17.58 15.82 -2.94
N ALA A 28 -17.58 16.18 -1.66
CA ALA A 28 -16.56 15.75 -0.72
C ALA A 28 -16.69 14.24 -0.39
N GLU A 29 -17.91 13.71 -0.36
CA GLU A 29 -18.17 12.28 -0.23
C GLU A 29 -17.66 11.46 -1.43
N LYS A 30 -17.76 12.02 -2.65
CA LYS A 30 -17.23 11.41 -3.87
C LYS A 30 -15.70 11.37 -3.87
N GLU A 31 -15.05 12.45 -3.46
CA GLU A 31 -13.59 12.53 -3.31
C GLU A 31 -13.08 11.53 -2.26
N HIS A 32 -13.74 11.44 -1.11
CA HIS A 32 -13.41 10.46 -0.07
C HIS A 32 -13.50 9.01 -0.58
N ARG A 33 -14.57 8.64 -1.30
CA ARG A 33 -14.70 7.30 -1.90
C ARG A 33 -13.60 7.01 -2.92
N ARG A 34 -13.17 8.03 -3.69
CA ARG A 34 -12.11 7.87 -4.69
C ARG A 34 -10.76 7.65 -4.01
N ALA A 35 -10.44 8.47 -3.01
CA ALA A 35 -9.20 8.35 -2.24
C ALA A 35 -9.13 6.99 -1.51
N SER A 36 -10.23 6.55 -0.89
CA SER A 36 -10.31 5.25 -0.20
C SER A 36 -10.02 4.07 -1.13
N ARG A 37 -10.66 4.02 -2.31
CA ARG A 37 -10.38 2.98 -3.32
C ARG A 37 -8.93 3.03 -3.81
N HIS A 38 -8.33 4.22 -3.85
CA HIS A 38 -6.94 4.36 -4.25
C HIS A 38 -6.05 3.72 -3.19
N VAL A 39 -6.21 4.09 -1.92
CA VAL A 39 -5.46 3.52 -0.79
C VAL A 39 -5.59 1.99 -0.74
N GLU A 40 -6.78 1.43 -0.92
CA GLU A 40 -6.99 -0.03 -0.98
C GLU A 40 -6.15 -0.71 -2.09
N LYS A 41 -6.12 -0.15 -3.30
CA LYS A 41 -5.31 -0.68 -4.40
C LYS A 41 -3.81 -0.65 -4.08
N LEU A 42 -3.35 0.42 -3.45
CA LEU A 42 -1.94 0.57 -3.08
C LEU A 42 -1.56 -0.39 -1.95
N ARG A 43 -2.44 -0.61 -0.97
CA ARG A 43 -2.27 -1.63 0.08
C ARG A 43 -2.15 -3.02 -0.53
N ALA A 44 -3.07 -3.39 -1.41
CA ALA A 44 -3.02 -4.67 -2.11
C ALA A 44 -1.75 -4.82 -2.96
N HIS A 45 -1.26 -3.74 -3.59
CA HIS A 45 0.01 -3.77 -4.32
C HIS A 45 1.21 -3.93 -3.37
N ARG A 46 1.22 -3.23 -2.23
CA ARG A 46 2.27 -3.35 -1.19
C ARG A 46 2.33 -4.78 -0.66
N GLU A 47 1.20 -5.39 -0.35
CA GLU A 47 1.13 -6.78 0.11
C GLU A 47 1.73 -7.75 -0.92
N LYS A 48 1.41 -7.57 -2.21
CA LYS A 48 2.01 -8.38 -3.29
C LYS A 48 3.53 -8.23 -3.37
N VAL A 49 4.04 -7.01 -3.20
CA VAL A 49 5.48 -6.74 -3.20
C VAL A 49 6.16 -7.40 -2.00
N LEU A 50 5.57 -7.28 -0.81
CA LEU A 50 6.09 -7.92 0.41
C LEU A 50 6.10 -9.44 0.28
N GLN A 51 5.04 -10.04 -0.25
CA GLN A 51 5.01 -11.48 -0.51
C GLN A 51 6.14 -11.89 -1.47
N ARG A 52 6.36 -11.11 -2.53
CA ARG A 52 7.42 -11.40 -3.49
C ARG A 52 8.82 -11.29 -2.86
N ILE A 53 9.03 -10.35 -1.95
CA ILE A 53 10.30 -10.23 -1.21
C ILE A 53 10.51 -11.48 -0.37
N HIS A 54 9.52 -11.87 0.44
CA HIS A 54 9.59 -13.07 1.27
C HIS A 54 9.88 -14.34 0.44
N ASP A 55 9.21 -14.50 -0.71
CA ASP A 55 9.43 -15.65 -1.60
C ASP A 55 10.86 -15.67 -2.17
N LEU A 56 11.44 -14.49 -2.45
CA LEU A 56 12.81 -14.37 -2.94
C LEU A 56 13.84 -14.61 -1.84
N GLU A 57 13.57 -14.16 -0.62
CA GLU A 57 14.41 -14.43 0.56
C GLU A 57 14.46 -15.94 0.84
N ALA A 58 13.32 -16.62 0.85
CA ALA A 58 13.27 -18.07 1.04
C ALA A 58 14.05 -18.84 -0.06
N GLN A 59 13.96 -18.40 -1.32
CA GLN A 59 14.74 -18.97 -2.41
C GLN A 59 16.25 -18.70 -2.25
N GLN A 60 16.61 -17.52 -1.75
CA GLN A 60 18.01 -17.19 -1.47
C GLN A 60 18.57 -18.11 -0.38
N ASP A 61 17.83 -18.29 0.71
CA ASP A 61 18.21 -19.19 1.80
C ASP A 61 18.40 -20.62 1.30
N GLU A 62 17.45 -21.14 0.50
CA GLU A 62 17.58 -22.48 -0.11
C GLU A 62 18.83 -22.61 -0.98
N LEU A 63 19.14 -21.58 -1.78
CA LEU A 63 20.34 -21.58 -2.63
C LEU A 63 21.62 -21.49 -1.79
N LEU A 64 21.62 -20.74 -0.70
CA LEU A 64 22.74 -20.64 0.23
C LEU A 64 22.99 -21.97 0.95
N ASP A 65 21.94 -22.63 1.43
CA ASP A 65 22.03 -23.97 2.05
C ASP A 65 22.65 -24.98 1.08
N ARG A 66 22.24 -24.95 -0.19
CA ARG A 66 22.80 -25.83 -1.23
C ARG A 66 24.27 -25.57 -1.52
N LEU A 67 24.70 -24.31 -1.49
CA LEU A 67 26.11 -23.94 -1.71
C LEU A 67 26.98 -24.30 -0.49
N GLY A 68 26.48 -24.04 0.72
CA GLY A 68 27.20 -24.29 1.98
C GLY A 68 27.23 -25.77 2.41
N SER A 69 26.39 -26.62 1.82
CA SER A 69 26.39 -28.08 2.05
C SER A 69 27.42 -28.84 1.18
N THR A 70 28.36 -28.14 0.53
CA THR A 70 29.47 -28.71 -0.26
C THR A 70 30.80 -28.45 0.44
#